data_AF-A0A7J4SMS4-F1
#
_entry.id   AF-A0A7J4SMS4-F1
#
_cell.length_a   1.000
_cell.length_b   1.000
_cell.length_c   1.000
_cell.angle_alpha   90.00
_cell.angle_beta   90.00
_cell.angle_gamma   90.00
#
_symmetry.space_group_name_H-M   'P 1'
#
loop_
_entity.id
_entity.type
_entity.pdbx_description
1 polymer ?
#
loop_
_entity_poly.entity_id
_entity_poly.type
_entity_poly.pdbx_seq_one_letter_code
_entity_poly.pdbx_strand_id
1 'polypeptide(L)'
;MLLILCVDLDDDLGRKTGIKTPVIGRQAVERAALSLAIADPTDSDGNVMFQGLQLYEKTLPDPVEIAVVTGSARGDTAAGRKVGAETEEVLNRMFSGEKVRTVVVTDGAQDESVMPIIRSRVEISGVHRVVVRQAEGLESAYYTVKQFV
;
A
#
# COMPACT_ATOMS: atom_id res chain seq x y z
N MET A 1 14.92 -5.34 12.21
CA MET A 1 14.72 -4.59 10.96
C MET A 1 13.28 -4.09 10.85
N LEU A 2 13.04 -3.02 10.09
CA LEU A 2 11.71 -2.49 9.79
C LEU A 2 11.28 -2.88 8.38
N LEU A 3 10.06 -3.41 8.21
CA LEU A 3 9.41 -3.56 6.92
C LEU A 3 8.32 -2.48 6.79
N ILE A 4 8.35 -1.74 5.69
CA ILE A 4 7.27 -0.85 5.29
C ILE A 4 6.43 -1.61 4.26
N LEU A 5 5.20 -1.92 4.62
CA LEU A 5 4.31 -2.75 3.82
C LEU A 5 3.13 -1.90 3.31
N CYS A 6 3.16 -1.55 2.04
CA CYS A 6 2.05 -0.92 1.35
C CYS A 6 1.01 -1.98 0.96
N VAL A 7 -0.26 -1.68 1.19
CA VAL A 7 -1.38 -2.59 0.90
C VAL A 7 -2.31 -1.92 -0.11
N ASP A 8 -2.76 -2.68 -1.09
CA ASP A 8 -3.83 -2.36 -2.05
C ASP A 8 -4.74 -3.62 -2.13
N LEU A 9 -5.93 -3.59 -1.53
CA LEU A 9 -6.74 -4.81 -1.42
C LEU A 9 -7.38 -5.24 -2.75
N ASP A 10 -7.70 -4.31 -3.64
CA ASP A 10 -8.48 -4.61 -4.83
C ASP A 10 -7.62 -4.84 -6.10
N ASP A 11 -6.30 -4.82 -5.93
CA ASP A 11 -5.30 -5.09 -6.96
C ASP A 11 -5.30 -4.03 -8.07
N ASP A 12 -5.55 -2.76 -7.75
CA ASP A 12 -5.52 -1.66 -8.70
C ASP A 12 -4.13 -1.54 -9.36
N LEU A 13 -3.04 -1.77 -8.61
CA LEU A 13 -1.70 -1.84 -9.19
C LEU A 13 -1.61 -2.89 -10.31
N GLY A 14 -2.01 -4.13 -10.01
CA GLY A 14 -1.96 -5.23 -10.98
C GLY A 14 -2.92 -5.03 -12.16
N ARG A 15 -4.14 -4.59 -11.89
CA ARG A 15 -5.21 -4.40 -12.88
C ARG A 15 -4.92 -3.25 -13.85
N LYS A 16 -4.38 -2.13 -13.36
CA LYS A 16 -4.18 -0.91 -14.15
C LYS A 16 -2.82 -0.88 -14.85
N THR A 17 -1.80 -1.56 -14.31
CA THR A 17 -0.42 -1.50 -14.84
C THR A 17 0.11 -2.82 -15.40
N GLY A 18 -0.49 -3.96 -15.03
CA GLY A 18 0.03 -5.30 -15.37
C GLY A 18 1.27 -5.72 -14.57
N ILE A 19 1.70 -4.91 -13.59
CA ILE A 19 2.80 -5.26 -12.69
C ILE A 19 2.39 -6.41 -11.79
N LYS A 20 3.26 -7.41 -11.66
CA LYS A 20 3.04 -8.56 -10.78
C LYS A 20 3.44 -8.21 -9.35
N THR A 21 2.61 -8.65 -8.42
CA THR A 21 2.75 -8.48 -6.98
C THR A 21 3.19 -9.82 -6.33
N PRO A 22 3.89 -9.79 -5.18
CA PRO A 22 4.33 -8.59 -4.46
C PRO A 22 5.47 -7.85 -5.16
N VAL A 23 5.49 -6.52 -5.01
CA VAL A 23 6.61 -5.68 -5.47
C VAL A 23 7.54 -5.43 -4.30
N ILE A 24 8.83 -5.73 -4.44
CA ILE A 24 9.77 -5.73 -3.32
C ILE A 24 10.98 -4.85 -3.64
N GLY A 25 11.37 -4.02 -2.67
CA GLY A 25 12.56 -3.18 -2.72
C GLY A 25 12.30 -1.77 -3.27
N ARG A 26 13.06 -0.81 -2.77
CA ARG A 26 12.86 0.64 -3.00
C ARG A 26 12.66 1.01 -4.47
N GLN A 27 13.55 0.59 -5.35
CA GLN A 27 13.48 0.94 -6.78
C GLN A 27 12.30 0.27 -7.50
N ALA A 28 11.91 -0.94 -7.10
CA ALA A 28 10.79 -1.63 -7.71
C ALA A 28 9.48 -0.96 -7.32
N VAL A 29 9.33 -0.59 -6.04
CA VAL A 29 8.17 0.13 -5.51
C VAL A 29 8.05 1.52 -6.14
N GLU A 30 9.16 2.25 -6.31
CA GLU A 30 9.15 3.54 -7.01
C GLU A 30 8.67 3.43 -8.46
N ARG A 31 9.15 2.43 -9.21
CA ARG A 31 8.67 2.20 -10.58
C ARG A 31 7.20 1.81 -10.62
N ALA A 32 6.73 1.00 -9.66
CA ALA A 32 5.33 0.63 -9.54
C ALA A 32 4.45 1.85 -9.24
N ALA A 33 4.84 2.67 -8.27
CA ALA A 33 4.16 3.91 -7.92
C ALA A 33 4.07 4.87 -9.12
N LEU A 34 5.18 5.07 -9.83
CA LEU A 34 5.20 5.90 -11.03
C LEU A 34 4.31 5.34 -12.14
N SER A 35 4.35 4.03 -12.36
CA SER A 35 3.55 3.36 -13.40
C SER A 35 2.06 3.49 -13.10
N LEU A 36 1.65 3.32 -11.83
CA LEU A 36 0.26 3.47 -11.41
C LEU A 36 -0.19 4.93 -11.53
N ALA A 37 0.61 5.89 -11.06
CA ALA A 37 0.27 7.31 -11.15
C ALA A 37 0.16 7.81 -12.62
N ILE A 38 0.92 7.23 -13.55
CA ILE A 38 0.78 7.50 -14.99
C ILE A 38 -0.48 6.86 -15.57
N ALA A 39 -0.81 5.63 -15.14
CA ALA A 39 -1.95 4.88 -15.65
C ALA A 39 -3.29 5.44 -15.12
N ASP A 40 -3.34 5.81 -13.85
CA ASP A 40 -4.49 6.41 -13.18
C ASP A 40 -4.02 7.41 -12.11
N PRO A 41 -3.95 8.72 -12.44
CA PRO A 41 -3.51 9.74 -11.49
C PRO A 41 -4.55 10.04 -10.39
N THR A 42 -5.77 9.50 -10.49
CA THR A 42 -6.83 9.71 -9.49
C THR A 42 -6.82 8.67 -8.38
N ASP A 43 -6.02 7.62 -8.56
CA ASP A 43 -5.87 6.50 -7.64
C ASP A 43 -5.01 6.87 -6.41
N SER A 44 -5.53 6.55 -5.22
CA SER A 44 -4.83 6.78 -3.96
C SER A 44 -3.74 5.76 -3.64
N ASP A 45 -3.74 4.57 -4.25
CA ASP A 45 -2.72 3.53 -4.03
C ASP A 45 -1.33 3.96 -4.52
N GLY A 46 -1.29 4.80 -5.57
CA GLY A 46 -0.07 5.49 -5.99
C GLY A 46 0.54 6.29 -4.82
N ASN A 47 -0.31 7.00 -4.08
CA ASN A 47 0.10 7.79 -2.92
C ASN A 47 0.44 6.92 -1.70
N VAL A 48 -0.19 5.76 -1.52
CA VAL A 48 0.21 4.75 -0.53
C VAL A 48 1.67 4.35 -0.75
N MET A 49 2.02 4.00 -1.99
CA MET A 49 3.41 3.64 -2.34
C MET A 49 4.39 4.80 -2.13
N PHE A 50 4.03 6.03 -2.55
CA PHE A 50 4.88 7.20 -2.30
C PHE A 50 5.05 7.51 -0.81
N GLN A 51 4.01 7.34 0.01
CA GLN A 51 4.13 7.49 1.46
C GLN A 51 5.05 6.42 2.05
N GLY A 52 4.96 5.17 1.58
CA GLY A 52 5.87 4.11 1.95
C GLY A 52 7.33 4.45 1.63
N LEU A 53 7.59 4.94 0.41
CA LEU A 53 8.93 5.39 0.00
C LEU A 53 9.43 6.54 0.89
N GLN A 54 8.57 7.51 1.22
CA GLN A 54 8.95 8.59 2.14
C GLN A 54 9.32 8.07 3.53
N LEU A 55 8.58 7.10 4.07
CA LEU A 55 8.89 6.47 5.35
C LEU A 55 10.21 5.69 5.29
N TYR A 56 10.48 5.03 4.16
CA TYR A 56 11.74 4.31 3.92
C TYR A 56 12.93 5.26 4.01
N GLU A 57 12.89 6.37 3.26
CA GLU A 57 13.97 7.37 3.25
C GLU A 57 14.17 8.01 4.64
N LYS A 58 13.09 8.25 5.39
CA LYS A 58 13.15 8.78 6.78
C LYS A 58 13.73 7.80 7.79
N THR A 59 13.71 6.50 7.51
CA THR A 59 14.20 5.46 8.43
C THR A 59 15.70 5.22 8.25
N LEU A 60 16.28 5.60 7.10
CA LEU A 60 17.71 5.45 6.86
C LEU A 60 18.54 6.26 7.88
N PRO A 61 19.71 5.74 8.31
CA PRO A 61 20.39 4.54 7.80
C PRO A 61 20.01 3.22 8.52
N ASP A 62 18.96 3.20 9.35
CA ASP A 62 18.57 1.98 10.04
C ASP A 62 18.12 0.89 9.05
N PRO A 63 18.28 -0.42 9.38
CA PRO A 63 17.84 -1.50 8.51
C PRO A 63 16.33 -1.43 8.23
N VAL A 64 15.99 -1.09 7.00
CA VAL A 64 14.62 -0.91 6.51
C VAL A 64 14.45 -1.51 5.12
N GLU A 65 13.30 -2.14 4.89
CA GLU A 65 12.87 -2.67 3.60
C GLU A 65 11.46 -2.19 3.27
N ILE A 66 11.11 -2.20 1.99
CA ILE A 66 9.78 -1.79 1.52
C ILE A 66 9.21 -2.81 0.53
N ALA A 67 7.91 -3.07 0.65
CA ALA A 67 7.18 -3.90 -0.30
C ALA A 67 5.73 -3.42 -0.49
N VAL A 68 5.14 -3.81 -1.61
CA VAL A 68 3.72 -3.65 -1.93
C VAL A 68 3.12 -5.04 -2.06
N VAL A 69 2.04 -5.29 -1.33
CA VAL A 69 1.23 -6.50 -1.45
C VAL A 69 -0.17 -6.10 -1.91
N THR A 70 -0.77 -6.94 -2.74
CA THR A 70 -2.13 -6.71 -3.20
C THR A 70 -3.06 -7.87 -2.94
N GLY A 71 -4.34 -7.55 -2.83
CA GLY A 71 -5.41 -8.53 -2.80
C GLY A 71 -5.87 -8.87 -4.21
N SER A 72 -7.17 -9.08 -4.37
CA SER A 72 -7.76 -9.45 -5.66
C SER A 72 -9.15 -8.87 -5.77
N ALA A 73 -9.55 -8.48 -6.97
CA ALA A 73 -10.93 -8.05 -7.24
C ALA A 73 -12.01 -9.14 -7.01
N ARG A 74 -11.62 -10.40 -6.73
CA ARG A 74 -12.54 -11.54 -6.56
C ARG A 74 -13.02 -11.72 -5.11
N GLY A 75 -13.58 -10.66 -4.53
CA GLY A 75 -14.23 -10.67 -3.22
C GLY A 75 -13.28 -10.87 -2.01
N ASP A 76 -13.77 -10.46 -0.85
CA ASP A 76 -12.97 -10.21 0.35
C ASP A 76 -12.13 -11.41 0.80
N THR A 77 -12.68 -12.64 0.72
CA THR A 77 -11.97 -13.83 1.20
C THR A 77 -10.84 -14.29 0.29
N ALA A 78 -10.91 -14.05 -1.02
CA ALA A 78 -9.84 -14.37 -1.95
C ALA A 78 -8.76 -13.28 -1.89
N ALA A 79 -9.19 -12.03 -1.79
CA ALA A 79 -8.30 -10.87 -1.62
C ALA A 79 -7.43 -11.03 -0.37
N GLY A 80 -8.03 -11.30 0.79
CA GLY A 80 -7.29 -11.53 2.03
C GLY A 80 -6.33 -12.72 1.97
N ARG A 81 -6.70 -13.80 1.27
CA ARG A 81 -5.81 -14.96 1.06
C ARG A 81 -4.59 -14.58 0.22
N LYS A 82 -4.78 -13.81 -0.86
CA LYS A 82 -3.67 -13.33 -1.71
C LYS A 82 -2.74 -12.40 -0.91
N VAL A 83 -3.28 -11.41 -0.19
CA VAL A 83 -2.47 -10.54 0.69
C VAL A 83 -1.63 -11.36 1.67
N GLY A 84 -2.23 -12.37 2.31
CA GLY A 84 -1.52 -13.23 3.24
C GLY A 84 -0.38 -14.01 2.57
N ALA A 85 -0.61 -14.57 1.38
CA ALA A 85 0.40 -15.30 0.63
C ALA A 85 1.55 -14.39 0.15
N GLU A 86 1.22 -13.20 -0.36
CA GLU A 86 2.21 -12.24 -0.80
C GLU A 86 3.04 -11.69 0.36
N THR A 87 2.42 -11.45 1.52
CA THR A 87 3.15 -11.05 2.74
C THR A 87 4.16 -12.13 3.14
N GLU A 88 3.77 -13.41 3.10
CA GLU A 88 4.68 -14.52 3.39
C GLU A 88 5.82 -14.61 2.36
N GLU A 89 5.53 -14.37 1.08
CA GLU A 89 6.54 -14.30 0.03
C GLU A 89 7.54 -13.16 0.25
N VAL A 90 7.07 -11.97 0.62
CA VAL A 90 7.93 -10.84 1.00
C VAL A 90 8.86 -11.25 2.15
N LEU A 91 8.29 -11.88 3.18
CA LEU A 91 9.08 -12.29 4.34
C LEU A 91 10.17 -13.29 3.98
N ASN A 92 9.83 -14.32 3.20
CA ASN A 92 10.74 -15.37 2.80
C ASN A 92 11.88 -14.86 1.89
N ARG A 93 11.60 -13.87 1.04
CA ARG A 93 12.60 -13.30 0.12
C ARG A 93 13.56 -12.34 0.81
N MET A 94 13.08 -11.60 1.81
CA MET A 94 13.83 -10.51 2.42
C MET A 94 14.47 -10.90 3.75
N PHE A 95 13.95 -11.90 4.46
CA PHE A 95 14.30 -12.13 5.86
C PHE A 95 14.62 -13.60 6.15
N SER A 96 15.82 -13.85 6.65
CA SER A 96 16.27 -15.18 7.08
C SER A 96 16.27 -15.30 8.60
N GLY A 97 15.10 -15.21 9.23
CA GLY A 97 14.91 -15.54 10.65
C GLY A 97 15.12 -14.39 11.66
N GLU A 98 15.25 -13.14 11.19
CA GLU A 98 15.27 -11.97 12.08
C GLU A 98 13.87 -11.52 12.51
N LYS A 99 13.76 -10.85 13.66
CA LYS A 99 12.51 -10.18 14.06
C LYS A 99 12.24 -8.97 13.15
N VAL A 100 11.17 -9.07 12.38
CA VAL A 100 10.68 -8.01 11.48
C VAL A 100 9.55 -7.26 12.16
N ARG A 101 9.78 -5.97 12.45
CA ARG A 101 8.71 -5.05 12.81
C ARG A 101 8.15 -4.47 11.53
N THR A 102 6.83 -4.37 11.42
CA THR A 102 6.16 -3.92 10.20
C THR A 102 5.36 -2.65 10.47
N VAL A 103 5.58 -1.63 9.63
CA VAL A 103 4.67 -0.49 9.50
C VAL A 103 3.84 -0.70 8.25
N VAL A 104 2.53 -0.80 8.43
CA VAL A 104 1.62 -0.93 7.30
C VAL A 104 1.21 0.45 6.80
N VAL A 105 1.17 0.63 5.48
CA VAL A 105 0.71 1.85 4.82
C VAL A 105 -0.51 1.51 3.97
N THR A 106 -1.56 2.32 4.06
CA THR A 106 -2.87 2.09 3.43
C THR A 106 -3.59 3.42 3.24
N ASP A 107 -4.54 3.52 2.32
CA ASP A 107 -5.35 4.73 2.11
C ASP A 107 -6.74 4.70 2.79
N GLY A 108 -7.18 3.55 3.31
CA GLY A 108 -8.59 3.38 3.64
C GLY A 108 -8.95 2.23 4.59
N ALA A 109 -10.18 2.30 5.10
CA ALA A 109 -10.72 1.27 5.99
C ALA A 109 -10.91 -0.09 5.30
N GLN A 110 -11.11 -0.09 3.98
CA GLN A 110 -11.24 -1.30 3.18
C GLN A 110 -9.98 -2.15 3.27
N ASP A 111 -8.82 -1.55 3.03
CA ASP A 111 -7.51 -2.20 3.12
C ASP A 111 -7.12 -2.57 4.55
N GLU A 112 -7.56 -1.82 5.55
CA GLU A 112 -7.35 -2.20 6.94
C GLU A 112 -8.10 -3.49 7.35
N SER A 113 -9.09 -3.93 6.55
CA SER A 113 -9.79 -5.18 6.80
C SER A 113 -8.88 -6.42 6.76
N VAL A 114 -7.74 -6.36 6.05
CA VAL A 114 -6.75 -7.46 6.00
C VAL A 114 -5.71 -7.40 7.11
N MET A 115 -5.77 -6.43 8.02
CA MET A 115 -4.82 -6.33 9.13
C MET A 115 -4.74 -7.60 10.00
N PRO A 116 -5.84 -8.32 10.32
CA PRO A 116 -5.73 -9.58 11.06
C PRO A 116 -4.90 -10.63 10.32
N ILE A 117 -4.97 -10.65 8.99
CA ILE A 117 -4.24 -11.59 8.14
C ILE A 117 -2.76 -11.26 8.14
N ILE A 118 -2.40 -9.99 7.97
CA ILE A 118 -1.01 -9.53 8.02
C ILE A 118 -0.43 -9.76 9.42
N ARG A 119 -1.17 -9.42 10.48
CA ARG A 119 -0.75 -9.59 11.89
C ARG A 119 -0.47 -11.04 12.26
N SER A 120 -1.12 -12.00 11.61
CA SER A 120 -0.83 -13.43 11.84
C SER A 120 0.53 -13.90 11.30
N ARG A 121 1.21 -13.06 10.51
CA ARG A 121 2.52 -13.35 9.88
C ARG A 121 3.64 -12.45 10.41
N VAL A 122 3.32 -11.21 10.76
CA VAL A 122 4.31 -10.19 11.19
C VAL A 122 3.86 -9.43 12.42
N GLU A 123 4.83 -8.92 13.18
CA GLU A 123 4.57 -7.95 14.24
C GLU A 123 4.28 -6.57 13.61
N ILE A 124 3.06 -6.08 13.75
CA ILE A 124 2.68 -4.74 13.30
C ILE A 124 3.01 -3.73 14.39
N SER A 125 4.01 -2.89 14.16
CA SER A 125 4.42 -1.80 15.06
C SER A 125 3.67 -0.49 14.80
N GLY A 126 2.97 -0.37 13.68
CA GLY A 126 2.15 0.80 13.37
C GLY A 126 1.38 0.68 12.05
N VAL A 127 0.37 1.54 11.91
CA VAL A 127 -0.41 1.71 10.67
C VAL A 127 -0.36 3.19 10.30
N HIS A 128 0.04 3.49 9.06
CA HIS A 128 0.06 4.82 8.48
C HIS A 128 -1.04 4.93 7.43
N ARG A 129 -2.12 5.62 7.77
CA ARG A 129 -3.19 5.92 6.82
C ARG A 129 -2.83 7.15 5.98
N VAL A 130 -2.83 6.99 4.66
CA VAL A 130 -2.66 8.04 3.68
C VAL A 130 -4.02 8.63 3.36
N VAL A 131 -4.11 9.95 3.37
CA VAL A 131 -5.28 10.66 2.90
C VAL A 131 -4.81 11.65 1.86
N VAL A 132 -5.11 11.37 0.59
CA VAL A 132 -4.83 12.30 -0.51
C VAL A 132 -5.78 13.47 -0.39
N ARG A 133 -5.25 14.64 -0.07
CA ARG A 133 -6.03 15.87 0.06
C ARG A 133 -6.00 16.61 -1.26
N GLN A 134 -7.11 16.61 -1.98
CA GLN A 134 -7.33 17.53 -3.11
C GLN A 134 -8.10 18.74 -2.58
N ALA A 135 -7.50 19.93 -2.68
CA ALA A 135 -8.14 21.18 -2.28
C ALA A 135 -7.43 22.40 -2.88
N GLU A 136 -7.97 22.98 -3.93
CA GLU A 136 -7.76 24.35 -4.38
C GLU A 136 -8.78 25.30 -3.74
N GLY A 137 -9.49 24.81 -2.73
CA GLY A 137 -10.67 25.44 -2.16
C GLY A 137 -11.85 24.88 -2.88
N LEU A 138 -12.21 23.62 -2.60
CA LEU A 138 -13.46 22.97 -2.94
C LEU A 138 -13.52 21.95 -4.13
N GLU A 139 -12.97 22.08 -5.33
CA GLU A 139 -12.16 23.17 -5.83
C GLU A 139 -12.95 24.28 -6.52
N SER A 140 -14.17 24.02 -7.02
CA SER A 140 -15.24 25.05 -7.12
C SER A 140 -16.70 24.53 -7.14
N ALA A 141 -16.92 23.19 -7.21
CA ALA A 141 -18.24 22.56 -7.38
C ALA A 141 -18.90 21.68 -6.28
N TYR A 142 -18.27 21.19 -5.18
CA TYR A 142 -19.11 20.78 -4.04
C TYR A 142 -20.02 21.96 -3.60
N TYR A 143 -19.53 23.21 -3.77
CA TYR A 143 -20.26 24.48 -3.60
C TYR A 143 -21.35 24.75 -4.65
N THR A 144 -21.42 23.99 -5.73
CA THR A 144 -22.43 24.20 -6.79
C THR A 144 -23.55 23.17 -6.70
N VAL A 145 -23.26 21.89 -6.44
CA VAL A 145 -24.25 20.79 -6.45
C VAL A 145 -25.14 20.74 -5.21
N LYS A 146 -24.68 21.23 -4.06
CA LYS A 146 -25.55 21.40 -2.88
C LYS A 146 -26.54 22.56 -3.03
N GLN A 147 -26.38 23.43 -4.04
CA GLN A 147 -27.18 24.64 -4.20
C GLN A 147 -28.46 24.43 -5.02
N PHE A 148 -28.59 23.26 -5.67
CA PHE A 148 -29.73 22.87 -6.51
C PHE A 148 -30.48 21.64 -5.96
N VAL A 149 -30.08 21.12 -4.80
CA VAL A 149 -30.77 20.07 -4.01
C VAL A 149 -31.21 20.65 -2.68
#